data_AF-A0A3B8ZJ18-F1
#
_entry.id   AF-A0A3B8ZJ18-F1
#
_cell.length_a   1.000
_cell.length_b   1.000
_cell.length_c   1.000
_cell.angle_alpha   90.00
_cell.angle_beta   90.00
_cell.angle_gamma   90.00
#
_symmetry.space_group_name_H-M   'P 1'
#
loop_
_entity.id
_entity.type
_entity.pdbx_description
1 polymer ?
#
loop_
_entity_poly.entity_id
_entity_poly.type
_entity_poly.pdbx_seq_one_letter_code
_entity_poly.pdbx_strand_id
1 'polypeptide(L)'
;MHEPLTELRLPCVVPPEVAERRWAEWWQAMELSNAMLMAGLRHKIGPDGDLAQAYRQWYRAHQERKWQEIMEVQRRRAKQDNQQTTG
;
A
#
# COMPACT_ATOMS: atom_id res chain seq x y z
N MET A 1 -23.18 -22.23 -36.87
CA MET A 1 -21.86 -22.38 -36.23
C MET A 1 -21.79 -21.36 -35.10
N HIS A 2 -22.12 -21.79 -33.89
CA HIS A 2 -21.97 -20.95 -32.70
C HIS A 2 -20.56 -21.20 -32.15
N GLU A 3 -19.74 -20.16 -32.15
CA GLU A 3 -18.51 -20.15 -31.34
C GLU A 3 -18.89 -20.40 -29.87
N PRO A 4 -18.28 -21.37 -29.18
CA PRO A 4 -18.51 -21.51 -27.76
C PRO A 4 -17.91 -20.30 -27.06
N LEU A 5 -18.77 -19.63 -26.30
CA LEU A 5 -18.42 -18.54 -25.39
C LEU A 5 -17.20 -18.94 -24.58
N THR A 6 -16.11 -18.22 -24.83
CA THR A 6 -15.22 -17.68 -23.81
C THR A 6 -14.83 -18.70 -22.74
N GLU A 7 -13.67 -19.33 -22.91
CA GLU A 7 -12.90 -19.87 -21.79
C GLU A 7 -12.70 -18.75 -20.76
N LEU A 8 -13.63 -18.65 -19.82
CA LEU A 8 -13.46 -17.95 -18.56
C LEU A 8 -12.25 -18.61 -17.91
N ARG A 9 -11.07 -18.01 -18.08
CA ARG A 9 -9.90 -18.33 -17.26
C ARG A 9 -10.34 -18.18 -15.82
N LEU A 10 -10.56 -19.31 -15.15
CA LEU A 10 -10.77 -19.37 -13.71
C LEU A 10 -9.67 -18.51 -13.05
N PRO A 11 -10.01 -17.67 -12.05
CA PRO A 11 -8.99 -16.96 -11.30
C PRO A 11 -7.98 -18.00 -10.81
N CYS A 12 -6.69 -17.72 -11.00
CA CYS A 12 -5.59 -18.53 -10.51
C CYS A 12 -5.84 -18.82 -9.02
N VAL A 13 -6.31 -20.02 -8.69
CA VAL A 13 -6.51 -20.45 -7.31
C VAL A 13 -5.11 -20.66 -6.75
N VAL A 14 -4.65 -19.70 -5.95
CA VAL A 14 -3.38 -19.84 -5.23
C VAL A 14 -3.56 -21.01 -4.26
N PRO A 15 -2.74 -22.06 -4.35
CA PRO A 15 -2.83 -23.17 -3.41
C PRO A 15 -2.70 -22.66 -1.97
N PRO A 16 -3.47 -23.19 -0.99
CA PRO A 16 -3.46 -22.69 0.39
C PRO A 16 -2.06 -22.60 0.98
N GLU A 17 -1.20 -23.58 0.74
CA GLU A 17 0.18 -23.62 1.22
C GLU A 17 1.04 -22.48 0.62
N VAL A 18 0.76 -22.08 -0.61
CA VAL A 18 1.44 -20.95 -1.27
C VAL A 18 0.94 -19.63 -0.70
N ALA A 19 -0.36 -19.53 -0.39
CA ALA A 19 -0.94 -18.34 0.24
C ALA A 19 -0.38 -18.15 1.66
N GLU A 20 -0.32 -19.22 2.45
CA GLU A 20 0.25 -19.21 3.80
C GLU A 20 1.72 -18.80 3.80
N ARG A 21 2.52 -19.38 2.89
CA ARG A 21 3.95 -19.01 2.77
C ARG A 21 4.12 -17.54 2.42
N ARG A 22 3.37 -17.04 1.42
CA ARG A 22 3.43 -15.63 1.01
C ARG A 22 3.00 -14.70 2.14
N TRP A 23 1.99 -15.10 2.91
CA TRP A 23 1.56 -14.34 4.08
C TRP A 23 2.66 -14.28 5.14
N ALA A 24 3.33 -15.41 5.42
CA ALA A 24 4.43 -15.46 6.38
C ALA A 24 5.63 -14.61 5.93
N GLU A 25 5.97 -14.63 4.64
CA GLU A 25 7.02 -13.77 4.05
C GLU A 25 6.66 -12.29 4.15
N TRP A 26 5.42 -11.94 3.79
CA TRP A 26 4.90 -10.58 3.91
C TRP A 26 4.93 -10.09 5.36
N TRP A 27 4.47 -10.92 6.29
CA TRP A 27 4.48 -10.60 7.72
C TRP A 27 5.90 -10.31 8.22
N GLN A 28 6.87 -11.16 7.87
CA GLN A 28 8.28 -10.94 8.21
C GLN A 28 8.82 -9.63 7.63
N ALA A 29 8.48 -9.32 6.38
CA ALA A 29 8.87 -8.06 5.76
C ALA A 29 8.25 -6.86 6.48
N MET A 30 7.00 -6.95 6.93
CA MET A 30 6.33 -5.90 7.69
C MET A 30 6.97 -5.68 9.07
N GLU A 31 7.26 -6.77 9.80
CA GLU A 31 7.94 -6.72 11.09
C GLU A 31 9.33 -6.09 10.98
N LEU A 32 10.13 -6.52 9.98
CA LEU A 32 11.45 -5.97 9.73
C LEU A 32 11.36 -4.48 9.38
N SER A 33 10.42 -4.11 8.51
CA SER A 33 10.21 -2.70 8.11
C SER A 33 9.85 -1.83 9.32
N ASN A 34 9.00 -2.34 10.23
CA ASN A 34 8.65 -1.65 11.46
C ASN A 34 9.88 -1.50 12.37
N ALA A 35 10.68 -2.56 12.55
CA ALA A 35 11.91 -2.48 13.36
C ALA A 35 12.89 -1.43 12.82
N MET A 36 13.08 -1.38 11.50
CA MET A 36 13.93 -0.37 10.86
C MET A 36 13.40 1.06 11.04
N LEU A 37 12.08 1.26 10.91
CA LEU A 37 11.45 2.55 11.17
C LEU A 37 11.69 2.99 12.63
N MET A 38 11.43 2.10 13.59
CA MET A 38 11.60 2.41 15.01
C MET A 38 13.06 2.70 15.35
N ALA A 39 14.02 1.96 14.77
CA ALA A 39 15.44 2.23 14.92
C ALA A 39 15.82 3.61 14.34
N GLY A 40 15.32 3.97 13.15
CA GLY A 40 15.55 5.27 12.54
C GLY A 40 14.97 6.42 13.37
N LEU A 41 13.75 6.25 13.91
CA LEU A 41 13.14 7.22 14.82
C LEU A 41 13.94 7.37 16.11
N ARG A 42 14.37 6.25 16.71
CA ARG A 42 15.21 6.25 17.91
C ARG A 42 16.54 6.96 17.67
N HIS A 43 17.19 6.71 16.54
CA HIS A 43 18.42 7.39 16.15
C HIS A 43 18.22 8.91 16.04
N LYS A 44 17.09 9.35 15.48
CA LYS A 44 16.78 10.77 15.29
C LYS A 44 16.50 11.53 16.60
N ILE A 45 15.81 10.90 17.55
CA ILE A 45 15.38 11.57 18.80
C ILE A 45 16.34 11.35 19.97
N GLY A 46 17.30 10.42 19.83
CA GLY A 46 18.23 10.04 20.89
C GLY A 46 17.67 9.02 21.89
N PRO A 47 18.49 8.59 22.86
CA PRO A 47 18.12 7.54 23.83
C PRO A 47 16.99 7.97 24.77
N ASP A 48 16.94 9.26 25.14
CA ASP A 48 15.96 9.79 26.10
C ASP A 48 14.67 10.30 25.44
N GLY A 49 14.62 10.35 24.11
CA GLY A 49 13.45 10.84 23.38
C GLY A 49 12.24 9.90 23.51
N ASP A 50 11.04 10.48 23.49
CA ASP A 50 9.77 9.74 23.47
C ASP A 50 9.55 9.12 22.08
N LEU A 51 9.90 7.85 21.95
CA LEU A 51 9.78 7.06 20.73
C LEU A 51 8.32 6.89 20.29
N ALA A 52 7.38 6.77 21.23
CA ALA A 52 5.97 6.61 20.90
C ALA A 52 5.39 7.91 20.32
N GLN A 53 5.77 9.06 20.88
CA GLN A 53 5.40 10.35 20.31
C GLN A 53 6.01 10.56 18.92
N ALA A 54 7.29 10.21 18.74
CA ALA A 54 7.97 10.30 17.44
C ALA A 54 7.27 9.46 16.36
N TYR A 55 6.88 8.23 16.71
CA TYR A 55 6.10 7.37 15.81
C TYR A 55 4.74 7.98 15.45
N ARG A 56 3.99 8.49 16.44
CA ARG A 56 2.69 9.14 16.19
C ARG A 56 2.81 10.34 15.24
N GLN A 57 3.84 11.17 15.42
CA GLN A 57 4.09 12.31 14.54
C GLN A 57 4.45 11.85 13.12
N TRP A 58 5.35 10.88 13.00
CA TRP A 58 5.70 10.30 11.70
C TRP A 58 4.47 9.72 10.99
N TYR A 59 3.63 8.97 11.71
CA TYR A 59 2.45 8.31 11.13
C TYR A 59 1.44 9.33 10.62
N ARG A 60 1.17 10.40 11.38
CA ARG A 60 0.29 11.50 10.92
C ARG A 60 0.82 12.16 9.65
N ALA A 61 2.11 12.47 9.60
CA ALA A 61 2.73 13.07 8.42
C ALA A 61 2.72 12.11 7.21
N HIS A 62 2.86 10.81 7.45
CA HIS A 62 2.76 9.79 6.41
C HIS A 62 1.34 9.69 5.84
N GLN A 63 0.33 9.64 6.71
CA GLN A 63 -1.09 9.58 6.33
C GLN A 63 -1.51 10.80 5.51
N GLU A 64 -1.12 12.01 5.95
CA GLU A 64 -1.41 13.24 5.21
C GLU A 64 -0.84 13.17 3.78
N ARG A 65 0.42 12.76 3.65
CA ARG A 65 1.06 12.61 2.33
C ARG A 65 0.35 11.60 1.44
N LYS A 66 -0.01 10.43 2.01
CA LYS A 66 -0.75 9.40 1.28
C LYS A 66 -2.11 9.89 0.82
N TRP A 67 -2.80 10.68 1.64
CA TRP A 67 -4.07 11.29 1.27
C TRP A 67 -3.91 12.27 0.11
N GLN A 68 -2.89 13.13 0.15
CA GLN A 68 -2.59 14.07 -0.95
C GLN A 68 -2.28 13.32 -2.27
N GLU A 69 -1.52 12.24 -2.21
CA GLU A 69 -1.24 11.38 -3.38
C GLU A 69 -2.54 10.80 -3.98
N ILE A 70 -3.45 10.30 -3.15
CA ILE A 70 -4.75 9.76 -3.59
C ILE A 70 -5.60 10.87 -4.26
N MET A 71 -5.70 12.03 -3.61
CA MET A 71 -6.45 13.17 -4.14
C MET A 71 -5.90 13.65 -5.48
N GLU A 72 -4.58 13.64 -5.65
CA GLU A 72 -3.95 14.01 -6.91
C GLU A 72 -4.29 13.02 -8.04
N VAL A 73 -4.24 11.71 -7.76
CA VAL A 73 -4.62 10.68 -8.73
C VAL A 73 -6.09 10.84 -9.14
N GLN A 74 -6.99 11.09 -8.20
CA GLN A 74 -8.41 11.34 -8.49
C GLN A 74 -8.60 12.59 -9.36
N ARG A 75 -7.90 13.69 -9.04
CA ARG A 75 -7.95 14.93 -9.83
C ARG A 75 -7.48 14.72 -11.26
N ARG A 76 -6.44 13.91 -11.47
CA ARG A 76 -5.93 13.59 -12.82
C ARG A 76 -6.95 12.79 -13.63
N ARG A 77 -7.60 11.80 -13.01
CA ARG A 77 -8.66 11.00 -13.67
C ARG A 77 -9.86 11.85 -14.07
N ALA A 78 -10.37 12.69 -13.17
CA ALA A 78 -11.50 13.58 -13.47
C ALA A 78 -11.23 14.56 -14.63
N LYS A 79 -9.97 15.00 -14.81
CA LYS A 79 -9.57 15.82 -15.96
C LYS A 79 -9.54 15.02 -17.27
N GLN A 80 -9.15 13.76 -17.24
CA GLN A 80 -9.14 12.88 -18.42
C GLN A 80 -10.55 12.56 -18.88
N ASP A 81 -11.46 12.26 -17.95
CA ASP A 81 -12.85 11.96 -18.26
C ASP A 81 -13.57 13.16 -18.90
N ASN A 82 -13.37 14.37 -18.36
CA ASN A 82 -13.95 15.59 -18.93
C ASN A 82 -13.41 15.97 -20.32
N GLN A 83 -12.17 15.56 -20.65
CA GLN A 83 -11.60 15.78 -21.99
C GLN A 83 -12.17 14.80 -23.03
N GLN A 84 -12.62 13.61 -22.60
CA GLN A 84 -13.24 12.62 -23.48
C GLN A 84 -14.71 12.90 -23.79
N THR A 85 -15.44 13.59 -22.89
CA THR A 85 -16.85 13.96 -23.11
C THR A 85 -17.06 15.23 -23.94
N THR A 86 -15.99 15.95 -24.27
CA THR A 86 -16.06 17.23 -25.03
C THR A 86 -15.50 17.08 -26.47
N GLY A 87 -15.33 15.84 -26.96
CA GLY A 87 -14.86 15.52 -28.31
C GLY A 87 -15.94 14.90 -29.18
#